data_AF-S4YV45-F1
#
_entry.id   AF-S4YV45-F1
#
_cell.length_a   1.000
_cell.length_b   1.000
_cell.length_c   1.000
_cell.angle_alpha   90.00
_cell.angle_beta   90.00
_cell.angle_gamma   90.00
#
_symmetry.space_group_name_H-M   'P 1'
#
loop_
_entity.id
_entity.type
_entity.pdbx_description
1 polymer ?
#
loop_
_entity_poly.entity_id
_entity_poly.type
_entity_poly.pdbx_seq_one_letter_code
_entity_poly.pdbx_strand_id
1 'polypeptide(L)'
;MSNLSTLLPNDEIFIAKYASNDNIDSWSASTKKGTVSGIGVEVSGLGAWAQIKGNMEFNIRNINSSKTYKKMKSSYGISGGVSSFWSWLGFGVNAQTHKEEISEMFTEISNSQEVKGHAKIKLEAGGIYPNVPVYAYGYVLVLQITDARGNTYNVASDEDSTSDTGATDNKGKKLPDKDNDSVIKL
;
A
#
# COMPACT_ATOMS: atom_id res chain seq x y z
N MET A 1 14.87 16.75 4.48
CA MET A 1 14.43 15.72 3.51
C MET A 1 14.00 14.52 4.33
N SER A 2 12.75 14.10 4.24
CA SER A 2 12.21 13.04 5.09
C SER A 2 12.01 11.79 4.23
N ASN A 3 12.86 10.79 4.44
CA ASN A 3 12.77 9.50 3.77
C ASN A 3 11.69 8.63 4.43
N LEU A 4 11.08 7.74 3.66
CA LEU A 4 10.19 6.68 4.15
C LEU A 4 10.93 5.86 5.21
N SER A 5 10.61 6.03 6.48
CA SER A 5 11.50 5.61 7.57
C SER A 5 11.08 4.32 8.26
N THR A 6 9.89 3.81 7.98
CA THR A 6 9.46 2.47 8.40
C THR A 6 8.49 1.88 7.39
N LEU A 7 8.77 0.65 6.97
CA LEU A 7 7.90 -0.19 6.15
C LEU A 7 7.58 -1.44 6.97
N LEU A 8 6.49 -1.40 7.74
CA LEU A 8 6.03 -2.58 8.49
C LEU A 8 5.09 -3.40 7.61
N PRO A 9 5.36 -4.70 7.37
CA PRO A 9 4.40 -5.59 6.74
C PRO A 9 3.17 -5.74 7.63
N ASN A 10 1.99 -5.62 7.03
CA ASN A 10 0.72 -5.81 7.73
C ASN A 10 0.16 -7.22 7.49
N ASP A 11 0.18 -7.69 6.24
CA ASP A 11 -0.38 -8.99 5.82
C ASP A 11 0.37 -9.52 4.58
N GLU A 12 0.50 -10.84 4.42
CA GLU A 12 1.18 -11.53 3.30
C GLU A 12 0.26 -12.57 2.60
N ILE A 13 0.31 -12.62 1.27
CA ILE A 13 -0.39 -13.55 0.40
C ILE A 13 0.64 -14.24 -0.50
N PHE A 14 0.64 -15.57 -0.51
CA PHE A 14 1.52 -16.37 -1.38
C PHE A 14 0.85 -16.66 -2.73
N ILE A 15 1.58 -16.42 -3.82
CA ILE A 15 1.11 -16.59 -5.21
C ILE A 15 2.12 -17.50 -5.94
N ALA A 16 1.79 -18.78 -6.05
CA ALA A 16 2.65 -19.76 -6.71
C ALA A 16 2.13 -20.11 -8.12
N LYS A 17 3.01 -20.11 -9.13
CA LYS A 17 2.76 -20.65 -10.47
C LYS A 17 2.64 -22.19 -10.43
N TYR A 18 1.78 -22.77 -11.27
CA TYR A 18 1.61 -24.23 -11.34
C TYR A 18 2.94 -24.92 -11.70
N ALA A 19 3.30 -25.96 -10.94
CA ALA A 19 4.57 -26.66 -11.07
C ALA A 19 4.57 -27.62 -12.26
N SER A 20 5.29 -27.28 -13.32
CA SER A 20 5.87 -28.26 -14.24
C SER A 20 7.39 -28.21 -14.06
N ASN A 21 7.87 -29.05 -13.15
CA ASN A 21 9.24 -29.56 -12.86
C ASN A 21 10.54 -28.77 -13.15
N ASP A 22 10.53 -27.50 -13.54
CA ASP A 22 11.77 -26.69 -13.68
C ASP A 22 11.55 -25.17 -13.47
N ASN A 23 10.42 -24.72 -12.91
CA ASN A 23 10.03 -23.31 -12.96
C ASN A 23 10.20 -22.53 -11.63
N ILE A 24 11.06 -21.50 -11.66
CA ILE A 24 11.56 -20.67 -10.56
C ILE A 24 10.73 -19.36 -10.42
N ASP A 25 9.45 -19.38 -10.77
CA ASP A 25 8.60 -18.17 -10.82
C ASP A 25 7.47 -18.21 -9.78
N SER A 26 7.82 -18.29 -8.50
CA SER A 26 6.87 -18.03 -7.40
C SER A 26 6.96 -16.57 -6.95
N TRP A 27 5.83 -16.04 -6.47
CA TRP A 27 5.73 -14.70 -5.93
C TRP A 27 5.10 -14.72 -4.54
N SER A 28 5.48 -13.79 -3.68
CA SER A 28 4.65 -13.39 -2.54
C SER A 28 4.34 -11.90 -2.64
N ALA A 29 3.21 -11.50 -2.09
CA ALA A 29 2.79 -10.12 -2.04
C ALA A 29 2.41 -9.78 -0.60
N SER A 30 2.83 -8.62 -0.12
CA SER A 30 2.45 -8.10 1.19
C SER A 30 2.09 -6.64 1.10
N THR A 31 1.22 -6.14 1.98
CA THR A 31 1.03 -4.70 2.12
C THR A 31 1.93 -4.13 3.19
N LYS A 32 2.47 -2.95 2.90
CA LYS A 32 3.23 -2.16 3.87
C LYS A 32 2.69 -0.75 3.94
N LYS A 33 2.80 -0.16 5.12
CA LYS A 33 2.52 1.27 5.31
C LYS A 33 3.85 1.99 5.41
N GLY A 34 4.10 2.91 4.49
CA GLY A 34 5.21 3.85 4.59
C GLY A 34 4.76 5.07 5.38
N THR A 35 5.52 5.44 6.41
CA THR A 35 5.26 6.65 7.21
C THR A 35 6.39 7.67 7.05
N VAL A 36 6.09 8.96 7.29
CA VAL A 36 7.15 9.98 7.42
C VAL A 36 7.57 10.14 8.86
N SER A 37 8.86 9.98 9.13
CA SER A 37 9.45 10.46 10.39
C SER A 37 9.19 11.96 10.59
N GLY A 38 8.51 12.31 11.68
CA GLY A 38 8.29 13.68 12.12
C GLY A 38 6.96 14.33 11.69
N ILE A 39 6.12 13.64 10.93
CA ILE A 39 4.73 14.06 10.69
C ILE A 39 3.83 13.19 11.56
N GLY A 40 3.49 13.71 12.74
CA GLY A 40 2.53 13.08 13.61
C GLY A 40 1.91 14.08 14.57
N VAL A 41 0.74 13.72 15.08
CA VAL A 41 -0.02 14.52 16.05
C VAL A 41 -0.41 13.65 17.22
N GLU A 42 -0.45 14.23 18.41
CA GLU A 42 -1.00 13.55 19.57
C GLU A 42 -2.51 13.81 19.63
N VAL A 43 -3.29 12.74 19.70
CA VAL A 43 -4.75 12.80 19.83
C VAL A 43 -5.16 12.02 21.06
N SER A 44 -5.89 12.66 21.98
CA SER A 44 -6.34 12.04 23.22
C SER A 44 -7.84 12.23 23.41
N GLY A 45 -8.52 11.17 23.86
CA GLY A 45 -9.96 11.21 24.10
C GLY A 45 -10.78 10.64 22.93
N LEU A 46 -11.85 9.91 23.27
CA LEU A 46 -12.81 9.38 22.31
C LEU A 46 -13.54 10.55 21.64
N GLY A 47 -13.46 10.63 20.31
CA GLY A 47 -14.07 11.72 19.54
C GLY A 47 -13.19 12.96 19.36
N ALA A 48 -11.98 12.98 19.92
CA ALA A 48 -10.98 13.99 19.57
C ALA A 48 -10.41 13.70 18.18
N TRP A 49 -10.20 14.76 17.40
CA TRP A 49 -9.62 14.71 16.06
C TRP A 49 -8.45 15.69 15.98
N ALA A 50 -7.38 15.30 15.30
CA ALA A 50 -6.30 16.20 14.96
C ALA A 50 -5.90 16.05 13.50
N GLN A 51 -5.57 17.17 12.88
CA GLN A 51 -5.17 17.19 11.48
C GLN A 51 -3.71 16.74 11.32
N ILE A 52 -3.50 15.75 10.47
CA ILE A 52 -2.19 15.34 9.97
C ILE A 52 -1.98 15.98 8.61
N LYS A 53 -0.89 16.75 8.47
CA LYS A 53 -0.51 17.37 7.22
C LYS A 53 0.99 17.27 6.99
N GLY A 54 1.39 16.83 5.82
CA GLY A 54 2.78 16.91 5.41
C GLY A 54 3.07 16.23 4.08
N ASN A 55 4.35 16.16 3.71
CA ASN A 55 4.79 15.67 2.41
C ASN A 55 5.79 14.53 2.57
N MET A 56 5.73 13.57 1.65
CA MET A 56 6.64 12.42 1.56
C MET A 56 7.21 12.35 0.15
N GLU A 57 8.47 11.98 0.03
CA GLU A 57 9.10 11.64 -1.24
C GLU A 57 9.67 10.22 -1.14
N PHE A 58 9.55 9.44 -2.21
CA PHE A 58 10.04 8.07 -2.27
C PHE A 58 10.33 7.65 -3.71
N ASN A 59 11.21 6.66 -3.90
CA ASN A 59 11.36 5.98 -5.19
C ASN A 59 10.55 4.69 -5.12
N ILE A 60 9.73 4.45 -6.14
CA ILE A 60 8.81 3.30 -6.15
C ILE A 60 8.45 2.90 -7.58
N ARG A 61 7.87 1.73 -7.75
CA ARG A 61 7.28 1.32 -9.04
C ARG A 61 5.80 1.66 -9.07
N ASN A 62 5.28 2.10 -10.21
CA ASN A 62 3.86 2.36 -10.37
C ASN A 62 3.14 1.07 -10.83
N ILE A 63 2.12 0.60 -10.08
CA ILE A 63 1.30 -0.56 -10.46
C ILE A 63 0.63 -0.36 -11.82
N ASN A 64 0.31 0.89 -12.16
CA ASN A 64 -0.30 1.30 -13.42
C ASN A 64 0.67 1.21 -14.62
N SER A 65 1.95 0.89 -14.39
CA SER A 65 2.88 0.57 -15.47
C SER A 65 2.58 -0.78 -16.13
N SER A 66 1.92 -1.71 -15.41
CA SER A 66 1.56 -3.03 -15.93
C SER A 66 0.34 -2.95 -16.87
N LYS A 67 0.49 -3.48 -18.08
CA LYS A 67 -0.63 -3.68 -19.02
C LYS A 67 -1.59 -4.75 -18.49
N THR A 68 -1.06 -5.74 -17.78
CA THR A 68 -1.84 -6.83 -17.20
C THR A 68 -2.70 -6.33 -16.05
N TYR A 69 -2.15 -5.50 -15.16
CA TYR A 69 -2.94 -4.83 -14.12
C TYR A 69 -4.10 -4.02 -14.71
N LYS A 70 -3.85 -3.22 -15.75
CA LYS A 70 -4.90 -2.42 -16.41
C LYS A 70 -6.05 -3.29 -16.94
N LYS A 71 -5.73 -4.45 -17.53
CA LYS A 71 -6.74 -5.41 -17.98
C LYS A 71 -7.49 -6.00 -16.81
N MET A 72 -6.79 -6.53 -15.80
CA MET A 72 -7.39 -7.10 -14.59
C MET A 72 -8.33 -6.11 -13.91
N LYS A 73 -7.92 -4.84 -13.80
CA LYS A 73 -8.71 -3.76 -13.25
C LYS A 73 -10.05 -3.63 -13.96
N SER A 74 -10.05 -3.59 -15.30
CA SER A 74 -11.27 -3.52 -16.10
C SER A 74 -12.12 -4.80 -16.04
N SER A 75 -11.49 -5.97 -16.08
CA SER A 75 -12.18 -7.28 -16.13
C SER A 75 -12.83 -7.65 -14.80
N TYR A 76 -12.18 -7.32 -13.69
CA TYR A 76 -12.60 -7.73 -12.35
C TYR A 76 -13.22 -6.60 -11.53
N GLY A 77 -13.37 -5.41 -12.10
CA GLY A 77 -13.95 -4.25 -11.42
C GLY A 77 -13.13 -3.81 -10.21
N ILE A 78 -11.81 -3.99 -10.25
CA ILE A 78 -10.92 -3.53 -9.19
C ILE A 78 -10.93 -2.01 -9.26
N SER A 79 -11.34 -1.34 -8.19
CA SER A 79 -11.18 0.11 -8.08
C SER A 79 -9.69 0.48 -8.15
N GLY A 80 -9.35 1.70 -8.56
CA GLY A 80 -7.95 2.12 -8.63
C GLY A 80 -7.24 1.99 -7.28
N GLY A 81 -5.91 2.05 -7.29
CA GLY A 81 -5.14 2.01 -6.04
C GLY A 81 -4.61 0.63 -5.64
N VAL A 82 -3.65 0.63 -4.72
CA VAL A 82 -3.07 -0.57 -4.10
C VAL A 82 -4.06 -1.23 -3.15
N SER A 83 -4.80 -0.45 -2.35
CA SER A 83 -5.77 -0.93 -1.37
C SER A 83 -6.85 -1.80 -1.99
N SER A 84 -7.33 -1.38 -3.17
CA SER A 84 -8.38 -2.08 -3.90
C SER A 84 -7.86 -3.34 -4.56
N PHE A 85 -6.66 -3.30 -5.15
CA PHE A 85 -6.01 -4.50 -5.66
C PHE A 85 -5.75 -5.53 -4.54
N TRP A 86 -5.25 -5.07 -3.39
CA TRP A 86 -5.01 -5.93 -2.23
C TRP A 86 -6.29 -6.56 -1.69
N SER A 87 -7.36 -5.77 -1.58
CA SER A 87 -8.67 -6.26 -1.18
C SER A 87 -9.20 -7.31 -2.15
N TRP A 88 -9.01 -7.09 -3.45
CA TRP A 88 -9.39 -8.06 -4.48
C TRP A 88 -8.59 -9.36 -4.39
N LEU A 89 -7.26 -9.29 -4.12
CA LEU A 89 -6.44 -10.48 -3.90
C LEU A 89 -6.92 -11.32 -2.72
N GLY A 90 -7.27 -10.66 -1.62
CA GLY A 90 -7.75 -11.30 -0.39
C GLY A 90 -9.21 -11.77 -0.43
N PHE A 91 -9.97 -11.42 -1.46
CA PHE A 91 -11.37 -11.82 -1.57
C PHE A 91 -11.49 -13.24 -2.16
N GLY A 92 -12.06 -14.14 -1.36
CA GLY A 92 -12.33 -15.52 -1.79
C GLY A 92 -11.05 -16.28 -2.14
N VAL A 93 -10.98 -16.78 -3.38
CA VAL A 93 -9.83 -17.53 -3.91
C VAL A 93 -9.16 -16.80 -5.08
N ASN A 94 -9.36 -15.49 -5.24
CA ASN A 94 -8.88 -14.73 -6.41
C ASN A 94 -7.36 -14.87 -6.63
N ALA A 95 -6.57 -14.73 -5.57
CA ALA A 95 -5.12 -14.94 -5.63
C ALA A 95 -4.73 -16.36 -6.12
N GLN A 96 -5.59 -17.36 -5.89
CA GLN A 96 -5.38 -18.73 -6.35
C GLN A 96 -5.97 -18.99 -7.74
N THR A 97 -7.08 -18.37 -8.09
CA THR A 97 -7.76 -18.55 -9.38
C THR A 97 -7.04 -17.83 -10.52
N HIS A 98 -6.42 -16.67 -10.25
CA HIS A 98 -5.83 -15.79 -11.26
C HIS A 98 -4.30 -15.71 -11.17
N LYS A 99 -3.66 -16.79 -10.69
CA LYS A 99 -2.22 -16.84 -10.40
C LYS A 99 -1.35 -16.45 -11.59
N GLU A 100 -1.71 -16.89 -12.78
CA GLU A 100 -0.97 -16.64 -14.01
C GLU A 100 -0.98 -15.15 -14.37
N GLU A 101 -2.15 -14.52 -14.34
CA GLU A 101 -2.29 -13.07 -14.61
C GLU A 101 -1.59 -12.24 -13.56
N ILE A 102 -1.72 -12.61 -12.28
CA ILE A 102 -1.03 -11.91 -11.18
C ILE A 102 0.50 -12.06 -11.32
N SER A 103 1.00 -13.23 -11.70
CA SER A 103 2.44 -13.47 -11.91
C SER A 103 2.97 -12.70 -13.11
N GLU A 104 2.21 -12.62 -14.20
CA GLU A 104 2.55 -11.79 -15.37
C GLU A 104 2.59 -10.30 -14.97
N MET A 105 1.58 -9.83 -14.24
CA MET A 105 1.53 -8.47 -13.71
C MET A 105 2.75 -8.14 -12.83
N PHE A 106 3.13 -9.04 -11.91
CA PHE A 106 4.30 -8.84 -11.05
C PHE A 106 5.61 -8.83 -11.82
N THR A 107 5.71 -9.65 -12.86
CA THR A 107 6.88 -9.68 -13.75
C THR A 107 6.99 -8.40 -14.58
N GLU A 108 5.87 -7.84 -15.05
CA GLU A 108 5.85 -6.53 -15.71
C GLU A 108 6.31 -5.42 -14.76
N ILE A 109 5.81 -5.44 -13.52
CA ILE A 109 6.18 -4.45 -12.50
C ILE A 109 7.63 -4.58 -12.08
N SER A 110 8.17 -5.79 -11.91
CA SER A 110 9.58 -5.98 -11.51
C SER A 110 10.57 -5.52 -12.59
N ASN A 111 10.15 -5.55 -13.86
CA ASN A 111 10.94 -5.09 -15.01
C ASN A 111 10.72 -3.62 -15.38
N SER A 112 9.78 -2.92 -14.73
CA SER A 112 9.55 -1.50 -14.98
C SER A 112 10.69 -0.62 -14.42
N GLN A 113 10.61 0.69 -14.60
CA GLN A 113 11.54 1.62 -13.95
C GLN A 113 10.95 2.12 -12.64
N GLU A 114 11.80 2.38 -11.65
CA GLU A 114 11.39 3.19 -10.50
C GLU A 114 11.13 4.62 -10.94
N VAL A 115 10.10 5.23 -10.35
CA VAL A 115 9.72 6.62 -10.52
C VAL A 115 9.81 7.35 -9.19
N LYS A 116 10.03 8.66 -9.26
CA LYS A 116 10.03 9.51 -8.07
C LYS A 116 8.59 9.85 -7.68
N GLY A 117 8.14 9.25 -6.59
CA GLY A 117 6.83 9.50 -6.01
C GLY A 117 6.83 10.65 -5.01
N HIS A 118 5.71 11.37 -4.98
CA HIS A 118 5.41 12.43 -4.04
C HIS A 118 4.02 12.21 -3.42
N ALA A 119 3.94 12.14 -2.10
CA ALA A 119 2.67 12.06 -1.39
C ALA A 119 2.47 13.31 -0.51
N LYS A 120 1.32 13.96 -0.65
CA LYS A 120 0.85 15.02 0.24
C LYS A 120 -0.22 14.43 1.13
N ILE A 121 0.12 14.21 2.39
CA ILE A 121 -0.83 13.77 3.40
C ILE A 121 -1.61 14.99 3.91
N LYS A 122 -2.93 14.88 3.92
CA LYS A 122 -3.86 15.82 4.53
C LYS A 122 -5.12 15.07 4.95
N LEU A 123 -5.25 14.78 6.24
CA LEU A 123 -6.40 14.08 6.82
C LEU A 123 -6.56 14.43 8.30
N GLU A 124 -7.70 14.09 8.89
CA GLU A 124 -7.88 14.12 10.35
C GLU A 124 -7.78 12.70 10.91
N ALA A 125 -7.06 12.55 12.03
CA ALA A 125 -6.93 11.29 12.76
C ALA A 125 -7.64 11.39 14.11
N GLY A 126 -8.35 10.33 14.48
CA GLY A 126 -9.18 10.26 15.67
C GLY A 126 -8.56 9.45 16.81
N GLY A 127 -8.79 9.89 18.05
CA GLY A 127 -8.50 9.10 19.24
C GLY A 127 -9.47 7.92 19.38
N ILE A 128 -8.95 6.73 19.70
CA ILE A 128 -9.76 5.49 19.84
C ILE A 128 -10.14 5.15 21.29
N TYR A 129 -9.50 5.78 22.28
CA TYR A 129 -9.74 5.50 23.70
C TYR A 129 -9.92 6.81 24.48
N PRO A 130 -10.91 6.88 25.41
CA PRO A 130 -11.05 8.00 26.33
C PRO A 130 -9.79 8.20 27.16
N ASN A 131 -9.30 9.43 27.27
CA ASN A 131 -8.16 9.83 28.11
C ASN A 131 -6.84 9.10 27.84
N VAL A 132 -6.68 8.46 26.68
CA VAL A 132 -5.41 7.86 26.27
C VAL A 132 -4.85 8.66 25.10
N PRO A 133 -3.68 9.31 25.26
CA PRO A 133 -3.00 9.94 24.14
C PRO A 133 -2.45 8.88 23.18
N VAL A 134 -2.70 9.07 21.89
CA VAL A 134 -2.14 8.25 20.83
C VAL A 134 -1.41 9.16 19.84
N TYR A 135 -0.18 8.81 19.52
CA TYR A 135 0.57 9.44 18.44
C TYR A 135 0.09 8.90 17.10
N ALA A 136 -0.57 9.75 16.32
CA ALA A 136 -1.08 9.43 15.01
C ALA A 136 -0.09 9.87 13.92
N TYR A 137 0.19 8.98 12.97
CA TYR A 137 1.07 9.20 11.82
C TYR A 137 0.30 8.99 10.53
N GLY A 138 0.55 9.86 9.56
CA GLY A 138 0.07 9.67 8.20
C GLY A 138 0.87 8.59 7.49
N TYR A 139 0.19 7.75 6.69
CA TYR A 139 0.84 6.72 5.88
C TYR A 139 0.43 6.78 4.41
N VAL A 140 1.27 6.19 3.56
CA VAL A 140 0.92 5.69 2.22
C VAL A 140 1.01 4.17 2.22
N LEU A 141 -0.02 3.53 1.69
CA LEU A 141 -0.07 2.09 1.49
C LEU A 141 0.73 1.76 0.23
N VAL A 142 1.61 0.77 0.36
CA VAL A 142 2.38 0.22 -0.75
C VAL A 142 2.23 -1.29 -0.77
N LEU A 143 2.28 -1.87 -1.96
CA LEU A 143 2.39 -3.31 -2.15
C LEU A 143 3.87 -3.65 -2.26
N GLN A 144 4.35 -4.57 -1.44
CA GLN A 144 5.64 -5.20 -1.65
C GLN A 144 5.42 -6.55 -2.32
N ILE A 145 6.04 -6.76 -3.48
CA ILE A 145 6.08 -8.05 -4.16
C ILE A 145 7.48 -8.64 -4.03
N THR A 146 7.56 -9.96 -3.84
CA THR A 146 8.80 -10.70 -3.64
C THR A 146 8.85 -11.85 -4.63
N ASP A 147 9.91 -11.97 -5.41
CA ASP A 147 10.10 -13.10 -6.34
C ASP A 147 10.68 -14.34 -5.62
N ALA A 148 10.76 -15.47 -6.34
CA ALA A 148 11.30 -16.72 -5.81
C ALA A 148 12.78 -16.65 -5.39
N ARG A 149 13.51 -15.63 -5.86
CA ARG A 149 14.92 -15.39 -5.53
C ARG A 149 15.08 -14.48 -4.32
N GLY A 150 13.98 -13.99 -3.75
CA GLY A 150 13.96 -13.07 -2.62
C GLY A 150 14.14 -11.60 -3.00
N ASN A 151 14.08 -11.25 -4.30
CA ASN A 151 14.10 -9.85 -4.71
C ASN A 151 12.78 -9.19 -4.36
N THR A 152 12.84 -8.03 -3.71
CA THR A 152 11.63 -7.29 -3.30
C THR A 152 11.46 -6.00 -4.10
N TYR A 153 10.22 -5.69 -4.45
CA TYR A 153 9.86 -4.50 -5.20
C TYR A 153 8.68 -3.82 -4.50
N ASN A 154 8.85 -2.54 -4.16
CA ASN A 154 7.76 -1.74 -3.61
C ASN A 154 6.98 -1.09 -4.75
N VAL A 155 5.68 -1.09 -4.62
CA VAL A 155 4.73 -0.68 -5.66
C VAL A 155 3.68 0.23 -5.04
N ALA A 156 3.40 1.34 -5.69
CA ALA A 156 2.31 2.25 -5.33
C ALA A 156 1.40 2.49 -6.54
N SER A 157 0.26 3.13 -6.29
CA SER A 157 -0.59 3.71 -7.31
C SER A 157 -0.74 5.21 -7.06
N ASP A 158 -0.83 5.98 -8.14
CA ASP A 158 -1.30 7.36 -8.13
C ASP A 158 -2.82 7.46 -8.35
N GLU A 159 -3.49 6.33 -8.58
CA GLU A 159 -4.95 6.24 -8.61
C GLU A 159 -5.50 6.03 -7.19
N ASP A 160 -6.66 6.62 -6.90
CA ASP A 160 -7.36 6.51 -5.61
C ASP A 160 -6.47 6.74 -4.37
N SER A 161 -5.75 7.87 -4.38
CA SER A 161 -4.84 8.26 -3.29
C SER A 161 -5.49 8.27 -1.90
N THR A 162 -6.80 8.54 -1.84
CA THR A 162 -7.55 8.59 -0.59
C THR A 162 -7.70 7.22 0.06
N SER A 163 -7.85 6.16 -0.72
CA SER A 163 -7.91 4.79 -0.22
C SER A 163 -6.52 4.24 0.12
N ASP A 164 -5.48 4.73 -0.55
CA ASP A 164 -4.07 4.37 -0.35
C ASP A 164 -3.36 5.21 0.73
N THR A 165 -4.08 6.05 1.47
CA THR A 165 -3.55 6.85 2.57
C THR A 165 -4.41 6.71 3.81
N GLY A 166 -3.87 7.07 4.97
CA GLY A 166 -4.63 7.04 6.21
C GLY A 166 -3.78 7.38 7.44
N ALA A 167 -4.37 7.15 8.61
CA ALA A 167 -3.71 7.34 9.90
C ALA A 167 -3.40 6.02 10.61
N THR A 168 -2.26 5.96 11.28
CA THR A 168 -1.86 4.83 12.13
C THR A 168 -1.26 5.32 13.44
N ASP A 169 -1.34 4.50 14.49
CA ASP A 169 -0.57 4.74 15.71
C ASP A 169 0.91 4.34 15.57
N ASN A 170 1.71 4.58 16.62
CA ASN A 170 3.12 4.19 16.69
C ASN A 170 3.38 2.67 16.65
N LYS A 171 2.33 1.83 16.70
CA LYS A 171 2.39 0.37 16.58
C LYS A 171 1.91 -0.14 15.23
N GLY A 172 1.59 0.75 14.28
CA GLY A 172 1.08 0.35 12.96
C GLY A 172 -0.42 0.04 12.92
N LYS A 173 -1.15 0.24 14.03
CA LYS A 173 -2.60 0.03 14.09
C LYS A 173 -3.32 1.20 13.44
N LYS A 174 -4.24 0.89 12.51
CA LYS A 174 -5.09 1.90 11.86
C LYS A 174 -5.88 2.69 12.90
N LEU A 175 -5.87 4.01 12.78
CA LEU A 175 -6.72 4.92 13.54
C LEU A 175 -7.92 5.34 12.70
N PRO A 176 -9.04 5.74 13.32
CA PRO A 176 -10.11 6.44 12.63
C PRO A 176 -9.54 7.65 11.91
N ASP A 177 -9.88 7.76 10.63
CA ASP A 177 -9.50 8.87 9.79
C ASP A 177 -10.73 9.40 9.04
N LYS A 178 -10.75 10.71 8.81
CA LYS A 178 -11.78 11.40 8.01
C LYS A 178 -11.18 12.60 7.29
N ASP A 179 -11.98 13.22 6.43
CA ASP A 179 -11.59 14.40 5.65
C ASP A 179 -10.23 14.20 4.94
N ASN A 180 -10.05 12.99 4.40
CA ASN A 180 -8.82 12.58 3.76
C ASN A 180 -8.75 13.17 2.34
N ASP A 181 -8.00 14.26 2.21
CA ASP A 181 -7.68 14.96 0.96
C ASP A 181 -6.24 14.64 0.49
N SER A 182 -5.70 13.50 0.90
CA SER A 182 -4.33 13.14 0.58
C SER A 182 -4.17 12.79 -0.90
N VAL A 183 -3.01 13.10 -1.46
CA VAL A 183 -2.71 12.91 -2.89
C VAL A 183 -1.37 12.22 -3.04
N ILE A 184 -1.32 11.20 -3.88
CA ILE A 184 -0.11 10.52 -4.34
C ILE A 184 0.10 10.88 -5.81
N LYS A 185 1.34 11.19 -6.19
CA LYS A 185 1.77 11.41 -7.57
C LYS A 185 3.00 10.57 -7.86
N LEU A 186 3.02 9.91 -9.01
CA LEU A 186 4.07 8.99 -9.46
C LEU A 186 4.56 9.37 -10.86
#